data_AF-A0A2N1JRR7-F1
#
_entry.id   AF-A0A2N1JRR7-F1
#
_cell.length_a   1.000
_cell.length_b   1.000
_cell.length_c   1.000
_cell.angle_alpha   90.00
_cell.angle_beta   90.00
_cell.angle_gamma   90.00
#
_symmetry.space_group_name_H-M   'P 1'
#
loop_
_entity.id
_entity.type
_entity.pdbx_description
1 polymer ?
#
loop_
_entity_poly.entity_id
_entity_poly.type
_entity_poly.pdbx_seq_one_letter_code
_entity_poly.pdbx_strand_id
1 'polypeptide(L)' 'MNKLTKKVIQTKTNEELMAGLLWNQTRFTHEVNSRRGLTKATRKEFEWFIEESAKRFGFDAKEVFERMAN' A
#
# COMPACT_ATOMS: atom_id res chain seq x y z
N MET A 1 4.99 8.57 -15.23
CA MET A 1 5.43 8.10 -13.90
C MET A 1 6.00 6.70 -14.05
N ASN A 2 7.23 6.46 -13.59
CA ASN A 2 7.79 5.11 -13.59
C ASN A 2 6.91 4.18 -12.75
N LYS A 3 6.69 2.96 -13.26
CA LYS A 3 5.89 1.93 -12.59
C LYS A 3 6.47 1.68 -11.19
N LEU A 4 5.65 1.79 -10.16
CA LEU A 4 6.10 1.51 -8.80
C LEU A 4 6.37 0.01 -8.68
N THR A 5 7.52 -0.35 -8.11
CA THR A 5 7.91 -1.75 -7.90
C THR A 5 8.19 -1.99 -6.41
N LYS A 6 8.08 -3.24 -5.96
CA LYS A 6 8.44 -3.63 -4.58
C LYS A 6 9.85 -3.16 -4.20
N LYS A 7 10.82 -3.28 -5.11
CA LYS A 7 12.20 -2.83 -4.89
C LYS A 7 12.29 -1.32 -4.67
N VAL A 8 11.52 -0.52 -5.42
CA VAL A 8 11.46 0.95 -5.23
C VAL A 8 10.85 1.31 -3.87
N ILE A 9 9.87 0.56 -3.39
CA ILE A 9 9.28 0.77 -2.06
C ILE A 9 10.31 0.45 -0.96
N GLN A 10 11.05 -0.65 -1.12
CA GLN A 10 12.10 -1.06 -0.16
C GLN A 10 13.24 -0.05 -0.04
N THR A 11 13.52 0.76 -1.06
CA THR A 11 14.56 1.79 -1.01
C THR A 11 14.11 3.11 -0.38
N LYS A 12 12.81 3.25 -0.05
CA LYS A 12 12.28 4.49 0.56
C LYS A 12 12.79 4.70 1.96
N THR A 13 12.93 5.95 2.40
CA THR A 13 13.04 6.28 3.84
C THR A 13 11.72 5.96 4.57
N ASN A 14 11.71 6.03 5.90
CA ASN A 14 10.49 5.80 6.67
C ASN A 14 9.43 6.86 6.38
N GLU A 15 9.83 8.12 6.25
CA GLU A 15 8.95 9.24 5.90
C GLU A 15 8.34 9.06 4.51
N GLU A 16 9.16 8.69 3.52
CA GLU A 16 8.71 8.40 2.16
C GLU A 16 7.79 7.17 2.09
N LEU A 17 8.05 6.17 2.93
CA LEU A 17 7.22 4.98 3.04
C LEU A 17 5.84 5.34 3.60
N MET A 18 5.79 6.13 4.67
CA MET A 18 4.54 6.59 5.29
C MET A 18 3.74 7.49 4.36
N ALA A 19 4.39 8.47 3.72
CA ALA A 19 3.73 9.32 2.72
C ALA A 19 3.21 8.50 1.53
N GLY A 20 4.01 7.55 1.05
CA GLY A 20 3.64 6.64 -0.04
C GLY A 20 2.46 5.72 0.30
N LEU A 21 2.39 5.23 1.54
CA LEU A 21 1.27 4.43 2.04
C LEU A 21 -0.02 5.27 2.09
N LEU A 22 0.04 6.49 2.60
CA LEU A 22 -1.10 7.42 2.67
C LEU A 22 -1.66 7.75 1.27
N TRP A 23 -0.76 8.00 0.32
CA TRP A 23 -1.14 8.23 -1.08
C TRP A 23 -1.74 6.99 -1.74
N ASN A 24 -1.17 5.82 -1.47
CA ASN A 24 -1.71 4.56 -1.99
C ASN A 24 -3.08 4.23 -1.39
N GLN A 25 -3.27 4.43 -0.09
CA GLN A 25 -4.56 4.27 0.57
C GLN A 25 -5.62 5.17 -0.08
N THR A 26 -5.30 6.44 -0.30
CA THR A 26 -6.20 7.40 -0.95
C THR A 26 -6.61 6.90 -2.34
N ARG A 27 -5.65 6.50 -3.18
CA ARG A 27 -5.91 5.94 -4.51
C ARG A 27 -6.74 4.64 -4.43
N PHE A 28 -6.40 3.75 -3.52
CA PHE A 28 -7.13 2.50 -3.29
C PHE A 28 -8.60 2.78 -2.98
N THR A 29 -8.87 3.68 -2.03
CA THR A 29 -10.24 4.10 -1.66
C THR A 29 -10.97 4.72 -2.85
N HIS A 30 -10.33 5.58 -3.64
CA HIS A 30 -10.95 6.15 -4.83
C HIS A 30 -11.30 5.08 -5.87
N GLU A 31 -10.42 4.10 -6.12
CA GLU A 31 -10.67 3.05 -7.09
C GLU A 31 -11.78 2.09 -6.63
N VAL A 32 -11.79 1.70 -5.34
CA VAL A 32 -12.86 0.88 -4.74
C VAL A 32 -14.23 1.55 -4.91
N ASN A 33 -14.30 2.87 -4.73
CA ASN A 33 -15.54 3.64 -4.90
C ASN A 33 -15.84 4.04 -6.36
N SER A 34 -14.97 3.69 -7.30
CA SER A 34 -15.17 4.01 -8.71
C SER A 34 -16.00 2.95 -9.43
N ARG A 35 -16.69 3.33 -10.52
CA ARG A 35 -17.39 2.38 -11.40
C ARG A 35 -16.48 1.33 -12.03
N ARG A 36 -15.17 1.62 -12.14
CA ARG A 36 -14.18 0.70 -12.72
C ARG A 36 -13.67 -0.32 -11.71
N GLY A 37 -13.86 -0.07 -10.42
CA GLY A 37 -13.37 -0.90 -9.33
C GLY A 37 -11.85 -0.82 -9.13
N LEU A 38 -11.39 -1.54 -8.11
CA LEU A 38 -9.99 -1.62 -7.72
C LEU A 38 -9.16 -2.38 -8.75
N THR A 39 -8.09 -1.75 -9.24
CA THR A 39 -7.16 -2.39 -10.16
C THR A 39 -6.21 -3.34 -9.43
N LYS A 40 -5.78 -4.41 -10.13
CA LYS A 40 -4.76 -5.34 -9.61
C LYS A 40 -3.43 -4.63 -9.29
N ALA A 41 -3.09 -3.59 -10.04
CA ALA A 41 -1.86 -2.82 -9.82
C ALA A 41 -1.92 -2.04 -8.50
N THR A 42 -3.00 -1.27 -8.28
CA THR A 42 -3.18 -0.50 -7.04
C THR A 42 -3.28 -1.40 -5.81
N ARG A 43 -3.98 -2.54 -5.91
CA ARG A 43 -4.00 -3.55 -4.83
C ARG A 43 -2.58 -4.02 -4.48
N LYS A 44 -1.80 -4.41 -5.50
CA LYS A 44 -0.44 -4.94 -5.30
C LYS A 44 0.51 -3.90 -4.74
N GLU A 45 0.42 -2.66 -5.22
CA GLU A 45 1.22 -1.55 -4.70
C GLU A 45 0.89 -1.27 -3.23
N PHE A 46 -0.40 -1.26 -2.88
CA PHE A 46 -0.85 -1.11 -1.50
C PHE A 46 -0.33 -2.25 -0.60
N GLU A 47 -0.44 -3.50 -1.04
CA GLU A 47 0.08 -4.66 -0.30
C GLU A 47 1.58 -4.54 -0.01
N TRP A 48 2.38 -4.12 -1.00
CA TRP A 48 3.82 -3.92 -0.81
C TRP A 48 4.16 -2.84 0.21
N PHE A 49 3.38 -1.75 0.27
CA PHE A 49 3.59 -0.71 1.29
C PHE A 49 3.28 -1.23 2.69
N ILE A 50 2.21 -2.01 2.85
CA ILE A 50 1.85 -2.62 4.14
C ILE A 50 2.92 -3.63 4.57
N GLU A 51 3.36 -4.51 3.68
CA GLU A 51 4.41 -5.50 3.97
C GLU A 51 5.73 -4.82 4.41
N GLU A 52 6.17 -3.78 3.70
CA GLU A 52 7.40 -3.08 4.05
C GLU A 52 7.25 -2.29 5.36
N SER A 53 6.07 -1.71 5.59
CA SER A 53 5.77 -1.02 6.86
C SER A 53 5.75 -2.00 8.03
N ALA A 54 5.10 -3.16 7.87
CA ALA A 54 5.04 -4.22 8.86
C ALA A 54 6.44 -4.67 9.28
N LYS A 55 7.30 -4.91 8.29
CA LYS A 55 8.69 -5.28 8.50
C LYS A 55 9.49 -4.22 9.27
N ARG A 56 9.30 -2.94 8.97
CA ARG A 56 10.09 -1.85 9.58
C ARG A 56 9.61 -1.41 10.95
N PHE A 57 8.30 -1.44 11.17
CA PHE A 57 7.67 -0.94 12.40
C PHE A 57 7.24 -2.05 13.34
N GLY A 58 7.42 -3.32 12.96
CA GLY A 58 7.24 -4.48 13.84
C GLY A 58 5.79 -4.84 14.12
N PHE A 59 4.91 -4.75 13.11
CA PHE A 59 3.51 -5.18 13.21
C PHE A 59 3.17 -6.31 12.24
N ASP A 60 2.04 -7.00 12.44
CA ASP A 60 1.59 -8.07 11.55
C ASP A 60 0.79 -7.50 10.35
N ALA A 61 1.32 -7.67 9.14
CA ALA A 61 0.65 -7.27 7.91
C ALA A 61 -0.70 -7.99 7.72
N LYS A 62 -0.82 -9.26 8.15
CA LYS A 62 -2.06 -10.04 8.01
C LYS A 62 -3.17 -9.44 8.85
N GLU A 63 -2.87 -9.07 10.10
CA GLU A 63 -3.81 -8.41 10.99
C GLU A 63 -4.29 -7.08 10.40
N VAL A 64 -3.40 -6.30 9.76
CA VAL A 64 -3.78 -5.05 9.09
C VAL A 64 -4.76 -5.31 7.94
N PHE A 65 -4.51 -6.30 7.08
CA PHE A 65 -5.43 -6.63 5.99
C PHE A 65 -6.79 -7.15 6.49
N GLU A 66 -6.80 -7.95 7.56
CA GLU A 66 -8.05 -8.43 8.18
C GLU A 66 -8.87 -7.27 8.76
N ARG A 67 -8.22 -6.30 9.41
CA ARG A 67 -8.89 -5.08 9.91
C ARG A 67 -9.43 -4.18 8.81
N MET A 68 -8.85 -4.21 7.61
CA MET A 68 -9.33 -3.45 6.46
C MET A 68 -10.49 -4.13 5.70
N ALA A 69 -10.68 -5.43 5.90
CA ALA A 69 -11.76 -6.19 5.27
C ALA A 69 -13.08 -6.15 6.06
N ASN A 70 -13.02 -5.70 7.32
CA ASN A 70 -14.16 -5.50 8.22
C ASN A 70 -14.60 -4.04 8.23
#